data_AF-A0A1Z4M381-F1
#
_entry.id   AF-A0A1Z4M381-F1
#
_cell.length_a   1.000
_cell.length_b   1.000
_cell.length_c   1.000
_cell.angle_alpha   90.00
_cell.angle_beta   90.00
_cell.angle_gamma   90.00
#
_symmetry.space_group_name_H-M   'P 1'
#
loop_
_entity.id
_entity.type
_entity.pdbx_description
1 polymer ?
#
loop_
_entity_poly.entity_id
_entity_poly.type
_entity_poly.pdbx_seq_one_letter_code
_entity_poly.pdbx_strand_id
1 'polypeptide(L)'
;MDNFFQAIGVIRGEVIKEIEEEKEKFYVSMKTPHETKKYRLFYSPHHRKTLSALKLEIKNHGNDLRLIVYPKILHLPGKDKPHQVRFQLVGFNDGSNSGVAELDDFEFKLAGKWQFIAVCKTPVISVHRNLTEKTLEYYKTLSQDSRKLFAGALHLPLLWDSAPVEPFRFNRKLEKEEQGETFFVQIKAKFFPDKDLFCFDSLTGVPTTELPKFIKFKKRKGKKDKNFSEQKPDINKPASPKPKLKSKHGAELSPNTETETIQAELKPNTETILLEPS
;
A
#
# COMPACT_ATOMS: atom_id res chain seq x y z
N MET A 1 20.26 16.66 -13.62
CA MET A 1 18.86 16.67 -13.15
C MET A 1 18.86 16.21 -11.71
N ASP A 2 18.11 16.86 -10.83
CA ASP A 2 18.03 16.44 -9.43
C ASP A 2 17.19 15.16 -9.32
N ASN A 3 17.77 14.12 -8.73
CA ASN A 3 17.04 12.90 -8.41
C ASN A 3 15.94 13.22 -7.39
N PHE A 4 14.71 12.75 -7.61
CA PHE A 4 13.60 12.89 -6.66
C PHE A 4 12.73 11.64 -6.63
N PHE A 5 12.06 11.40 -5.50
CA PHE A 5 11.14 10.28 -5.34
C PHE A 5 9.85 10.52 -6.12
N GLN A 6 9.42 9.55 -6.91
CA GLN A 6 8.22 9.65 -7.75
C GLN A 6 7.53 8.29 -7.88
N ALA A 7 6.20 8.32 -7.97
CA ALA A 7 5.39 7.19 -8.44
C ALA A 7 4.15 7.75 -9.10
N ILE A 8 4.22 8.09 -10.38
CA ILE A 8 3.09 8.64 -11.13
C ILE A 8 2.88 7.79 -12.37
N GLY A 9 1.63 7.58 -12.77
CA GLY A 9 1.36 6.84 -13.98
C GLY A 9 -0.01 7.14 -14.55
N VAL A 10 -0.29 6.44 -15.63
CA VAL A 10 -1.55 6.50 -16.37
C VAL A 10 -2.25 5.18 -16.21
N ILE A 11 -3.54 5.21 -15.91
CA ILE A 11 -4.41 4.04 -15.93
C ILE A 11 -5.61 4.34 -16.81
N ARG A 12 -6.19 3.30 -17.41
CA ARG A 12 -7.45 3.41 -18.13
C ARG A 12 -8.48 2.48 -17.50
N GLY A 13 -9.74 2.92 -17.47
CA GLY A 13 -10.84 2.08 -17.05
C GLY A 13 -12.12 2.86 -16.80
N GLU A 14 -13.16 2.10 -16.52
CA GLU A 14 -14.50 2.63 -16.28
C GLU A 14 -14.60 3.19 -14.85
N VAL A 15 -14.91 4.48 -14.71
CA VAL A 15 -15.09 5.12 -13.42
C VAL A 15 -16.51 4.88 -12.91
N ILE A 16 -16.60 4.22 -11.77
CA ILE A 16 -17.86 3.85 -11.12
C ILE A 16 -18.03 4.70 -9.86
N LYS A 17 -19.23 5.25 -9.70
CA LYS A 17 -19.65 5.94 -8.47
C LYS A 17 -20.53 5.00 -7.67
N GLU A 18 -20.24 4.88 -6.38
CA GLU A 18 -21.04 4.13 -5.42
C GLU A 18 -21.33 4.98 -4.18
N ILE A 19 -22.40 4.64 -3.49
CA ILE A 19 -22.77 5.23 -2.21
C ILE A 19 -22.46 4.19 -1.14
N GLU A 20 -21.52 4.50 -0.26
CA GLU A 20 -21.17 3.66 0.88
C GLU A 20 -21.15 4.52 2.14
N GLU A 21 -21.86 4.10 3.18
CA GLU A 21 -21.95 4.84 4.45
C GLU A 21 -22.36 6.31 4.22
N GLU A 22 -23.38 6.52 3.37
CA GLU A 22 -23.91 7.84 2.98
C GLU A 22 -22.89 8.77 2.30
N LYS A 23 -21.72 8.24 1.91
CA LYS A 23 -20.66 9.00 1.24
C LYS A 23 -20.44 8.49 -0.17
N GLU A 24 -20.28 9.44 -1.09
CA GLU A 24 -19.91 9.12 -2.45
C GLU A 24 -18.48 8.57 -2.52
N LYS A 25 -18.36 7.45 -3.21
CA LYS A 25 -17.16 6.65 -3.32
C LYS A 25 -16.92 6.33 -4.79
N PHE A 26 -15.77 6.75 -5.33
CA PHE A 26 -15.35 6.46 -6.70
C PHE A 26 -14.41 5.28 -6.79
N TYR A 27 -14.56 4.51 -7.86
CA TYR A 27 -13.76 3.36 -8.21
C TYR A 27 -13.39 3.43 -9.68
N VAL A 28 -12.28 2.81 -10.05
CA VAL A 28 -11.93 2.52 -11.44
C VAL A 28 -11.99 1.02 -11.64
N SER A 29 -12.77 0.61 -12.63
CA SER A 29 -12.97 -0.76 -13.04
C SER A 29 -12.08 -1.06 -14.23
N MET A 30 -11.27 -2.12 -14.12
CA MET A 30 -10.30 -2.53 -15.12
C MET A 30 -10.61 -3.96 -15.52
N LYS A 31 -10.89 -4.18 -16.80
CA LYS A 31 -11.05 -5.52 -17.36
C LYS A 31 -9.67 -6.16 -17.50
N THR A 32 -9.54 -7.37 -17.01
CA THR A 32 -8.37 -8.22 -17.21
C THR A 32 -8.77 -9.45 -18.02
N PRO A 33 -7.81 -10.27 -18.49
CA PRO A 33 -8.13 -11.52 -19.19
C PRO A 33 -8.97 -12.49 -18.34
N HIS A 34 -8.90 -12.40 -17.02
CA HIS A 34 -9.52 -13.37 -16.10
C HIS A 34 -10.74 -12.82 -15.37
N GLU A 35 -10.75 -11.52 -15.03
CA GLU A 35 -11.83 -10.92 -14.27
C GLU A 35 -11.92 -9.40 -14.46
N THR A 36 -12.95 -8.78 -13.90
CA THR A 36 -13.02 -7.32 -13.79
C THR A 36 -12.55 -6.92 -12.39
N LYS A 37 -11.39 -6.25 -12.32
CA LYS A 37 -10.83 -5.74 -11.08
C LYS A 37 -11.35 -4.34 -10.81
N LYS A 38 -11.63 -4.04 -9.54
CA LYS A 38 -12.15 -2.74 -9.13
C LYS A 38 -11.24 -2.12 -8.07
N TYR A 39 -10.73 -0.94 -8.37
CA TYR A 39 -9.78 -0.23 -7.52
C TYR A 39 -10.38 1.06 -6.98
N ARG A 40 -10.15 1.29 -5.69
CA ARG A 40 -10.61 2.49 -5.02
C ARG A 40 -9.88 3.72 -5.58
N LEU A 41 -10.66 4.70 -6.06
CA LEU A 41 -10.15 5.99 -6.52
C LEU A 41 -10.32 7.05 -5.42
N PHE A 42 -9.21 7.58 -4.96
CA PHE A 42 -9.13 8.63 -3.95
C PHE A 42 -8.94 9.98 -4.61
N TYR A 43 -9.55 10.98 -4.00
CA TYR A 43 -9.20 12.38 -4.20
C TYR A 43 -8.78 12.93 -2.83
N SER A 44 -7.75 13.77 -2.81
CA SER A 44 -7.41 14.44 -1.56
C SER A 44 -8.55 15.43 -1.21
N PRO A 45 -8.98 15.54 0.06
CA PRO A 45 -10.04 16.46 0.46
C PRO A 45 -9.81 17.92 0.05
N HIS A 46 -8.54 18.32 -0.07
CA HIS A 46 -8.13 19.66 -0.54
C HIS A 46 -8.26 19.85 -2.06
N HIS A 47 -8.59 18.79 -2.80
CA HIS A 47 -8.75 18.77 -4.25
C HIS A 47 -10.22 18.56 -4.65
N ARG A 48 -11.16 19.24 -3.97
CA ARG A 48 -12.58 19.25 -4.37
C ARG A 48 -12.77 19.62 -5.84
N LYS A 49 -11.93 20.51 -6.37
CA LYS A 49 -11.90 20.86 -7.80
C LYS A 49 -11.68 19.63 -8.70
N THR A 50 -10.79 18.72 -8.32
CA THR A 50 -10.53 17.48 -9.07
C THR A 50 -11.74 16.56 -9.06
N LEU A 51 -12.48 16.48 -7.95
CA LEU A 51 -13.73 15.72 -7.89
C LEU A 51 -14.81 16.33 -8.79
N SER A 52 -14.99 17.65 -8.75
CA SER A 52 -15.94 18.34 -9.63
C SER A 52 -15.56 18.16 -11.11
N ALA A 53 -14.27 18.25 -11.44
CA ALA A 53 -13.75 17.99 -12.77
C ALA A 53 -14.04 16.54 -13.21
N LEU A 54 -13.83 15.55 -12.33
CA LEU A 54 -14.18 14.15 -12.63
C LEU A 54 -15.65 13.96 -12.95
N LYS A 55 -16.55 14.54 -12.16
CA LYS A 55 -17.99 14.44 -12.41
C LYS A 55 -18.37 15.09 -13.74
N LEU A 56 -17.74 16.22 -14.06
CA LEU A 56 -17.97 16.94 -15.32
C LEU A 56 -17.44 16.13 -16.52
N GLU A 57 -16.24 15.56 -16.39
CA GLU A 57 -15.62 14.71 -17.41
C GLU A 57 -16.52 13.51 -17.73
N ILE A 58 -17.00 12.82 -16.70
CA ILE A 58 -17.91 11.68 -16.86
C ILE A 58 -19.20 12.09 -17.58
N LYS A 59 -19.74 13.26 -17.23
CA LYS A 59 -20.97 13.77 -17.84
C LYS A 59 -20.78 14.11 -19.33
N ASN A 60 -19.63 14.66 -19.70
CA ASN A 60 -19.37 15.17 -21.04
C ASN A 60 -18.84 14.11 -22.00
N HIS A 61 -18.01 13.18 -21.50
CA HIS A 61 -17.23 12.26 -22.33
C HIS A 61 -17.47 10.78 -22.01
N GLY A 62 -18.30 10.47 -21.02
CA GLY A 62 -18.55 9.11 -20.55
C GLY A 62 -17.57 8.68 -19.45
N ASN A 63 -17.75 7.46 -18.95
CA ASN A 63 -17.04 6.98 -17.75
C ASN A 63 -15.80 6.12 -18.03
N ASP A 64 -15.54 5.68 -19.28
CA ASP A 64 -14.25 5.07 -19.65
C ASP A 64 -13.20 6.18 -19.82
N LEU A 65 -12.35 6.33 -18.80
CA LEU A 65 -11.44 7.47 -18.70
C LEU A 65 -9.98 7.02 -18.61
N ARG A 66 -9.12 7.85 -19.19
CA ARG A 66 -7.67 7.76 -19.06
C ARG A 66 -7.19 8.72 -17.97
N LEU A 67 -6.76 8.17 -16.84
CA LEU A 67 -6.53 8.91 -15.60
C LEU A 67 -5.05 8.97 -15.26
N ILE A 68 -4.59 10.14 -14.85
CA ILE A 68 -3.27 10.35 -14.24
C ILE A 68 -3.40 10.11 -12.75
N VAL A 69 -2.59 9.21 -12.19
CA VAL A 69 -2.74 8.74 -10.81
C VAL A 69 -1.42 8.62 -10.05
N TYR A 70 -1.50 8.80 -8.74
CA TYR A 70 -0.51 8.28 -7.79
C TYR A 70 -1.03 6.94 -7.23
N PRO A 71 -0.29 5.81 -7.37
CA PRO A 71 -0.68 4.56 -6.74
C PRO A 71 -0.57 4.67 -5.20
N LYS A 72 -1.36 3.85 -4.52
CA LYS A 72 -1.38 3.69 -3.06
C LYS A 72 -1.46 2.21 -2.74
N ILE A 73 -0.46 1.69 -2.05
CA ILE A 73 -0.39 0.28 -1.66
C ILE A 73 -0.53 0.18 -0.15
N LEU A 74 -1.48 -0.62 0.30
CA LEU A 74 -1.60 -0.99 1.71
C LEU A 74 -1.10 -2.42 1.91
N HIS A 75 0.03 -2.55 2.60
CA HIS A 75 0.58 -3.84 3.03
C HIS A 75 -0.03 -4.25 4.36
N LEU A 76 -0.66 -5.43 4.40
CA LEU A 76 -1.16 -6.01 5.64
C LEU A 76 -0.04 -6.73 6.41
N PRO A 77 -0.13 -6.89 7.74
CA PRO A 77 0.87 -7.64 8.50
C PRO A 77 0.90 -9.12 8.07
N GLY A 78 2.09 -9.57 7.66
CA GLY A 78 2.36 -10.95 7.22
C GLY A 78 2.70 -11.01 5.73
N LYS A 79 3.78 -11.73 5.39
CA LYS A 79 4.32 -11.78 4.02
C LYS A 79 3.41 -12.46 3.00
N ASP A 80 2.52 -13.34 3.47
CA ASP A 80 1.60 -14.11 2.64
C ASP A 80 0.28 -13.38 2.38
N LYS A 81 0.04 -12.26 3.07
CA LYS A 81 -1.20 -11.52 2.89
C LYS A 81 -1.13 -10.66 1.63
N PRO A 82 -2.18 -10.67 0.78
CA PRO A 82 -2.22 -9.79 -0.37
C PRO A 82 -2.22 -8.33 0.09
N HIS A 83 -1.46 -7.49 -0.61
CA HIS A 83 -1.57 -6.04 -0.46
C HIS A 83 -2.82 -5.53 -1.20
N GLN A 84 -3.29 -4.35 -0.83
CA GLN A 84 -4.40 -3.69 -1.52
C GLN A 84 -3.89 -2.54 -2.37
N VAL A 85 -4.23 -2.54 -3.65
CA VAL A 85 -3.94 -1.45 -4.59
C VAL A 85 -5.09 -0.47 -4.63
N ARG A 86 -4.74 0.81 -4.66
CA ARG A 86 -5.64 1.96 -4.67
C ARG A 86 -4.98 3.05 -5.51
N PHE A 87 -5.77 3.98 -6.04
CA PHE A 87 -5.24 5.07 -6.86
C PHE A 87 -5.72 6.42 -6.34
N GLN A 88 -4.82 7.40 -6.28
CA GLN A 88 -5.17 8.79 -6.02
C GLN A 88 -5.19 9.55 -7.35
N LEU A 89 -6.34 10.09 -7.72
CA LEU A 89 -6.53 10.87 -8.93
C LEU A 89 -5.73 12.18 -8.87
N VAL A 90 -5.02 12.47 -9.96
CA VAL A 90 -4.28 13.73 -10.17
C VAL A 90 -4.98 14.57 -11.23
N GLY A 91 -5.35 13.96 -12.36
CA GLY A 91 -5.98 14.60 -13.48
C GLY A 91 -6.36 13.60 -14.57
N PHE A 92 -6.73 14.13 -15.73
CA PHE A 92 -7.09 13.35 -16.92
C PHE A 92 -5.95 13.43 -17.93
N ASN A 93 -5.67 12.33 -18.62
CA ASN A 93 -4.68 12.35 -19.68
C ASN A 93 -5.37 12.51 -21.04
N ASP A 94 -5.43 13.74 -21.52
CA ASP A 94 -5.86 14.14 -22.86
C ASP A 94 -4.69 14.19 -23.87
N GLY A 95 -3.49 13.77 -23.46
CA GLY A 95 -2.27 13.83 -24.27
C GLY A 95 -1.48 15.15 -24.14
N SER A 96 -1.99 16.16 -23.42
CA SER A 96 -1.32 17.46 -23.28
C SER A 96 -0.40 17.58 -22.06
N ASN A 97 -0.44 16.60 -21.14
CA ASN A 97 0.24 16.68 -19.85
C ASN A 97 1.73 16.35 -19.95
N SER A 98 2.58 17.38 -20.08
CA SER A 98 4.03 17.31 -20.39
C SER A 98 4.94 16.50 -19.44
N GLY A 99 4.42 15.84 -18.41
CA GLY A 99 5.20 14.95 -17.52
C GLY A 99 4.77 13.49 -17.51
N VAL A 100 3.65 13.15 -18.15
CA VAL A 100 3.10 11.79 -18.25
C VAL A 100 2.48 11.51 -19.63
N ALA A 101 2.58 12.45 -20.57
CA ALA A 101 2.03 12.32 -21.91
C ALA A 101 2.64 11.14 -22.67
N GLU A 102 3.89 10.80 -22.38
CA GLU A 102 4.62 9.69 -23.01
C GLU A 102 4.31 8.31 -22.40
N LEU A 103 3.55 8.26 -21.31
CA LEU A 103 3.19 6.99 -20.67
C LEU A 103 1.99 6.39 -21.38
N ASP A 104 2.09 5.11 -21.72
CA ASP A 104 0.95 4.32 -22.21
C ASP A 104 0.01 3.92 -21.07
N ASP A 105 -1.11 3.29 -21.42
CA ASP A 105 -2.06 2.77 -20.45
C ASP A 105 -1.38 1.75 -19.51
N PHE A 106 -1.58 1.96 -18.21
CA PHE A 106 -0.99 1.20 -17.11
C PHE A 106 0.53 1.38 -16.95
N GLU A 107 1.15 2.36 -17.59
CA GLU A 107 2.55 2.69 -17.38
C GLU A 107 2.75 3.74 -16.27
N PHE A 108 3.86 3.57 -15.55
CA PHE A 108 4.23 4.38 -14.40
C PHE A 108 5.71 4.75 -14.46
N LYS A 109 6.03 6.01 -14.14
CA LYS A 109 7.37 6.44 -13.74
C LYS A 109 7.55 6.22 -12.26
N LEU A 110 8.48 5.36 -11.90
CA LEU A 110 8.83 5.04 -10.52
C LEU A 110 10.27 5.46 -10.24
N ALA A 111 10.47 6.21 -9.16
CA ALA A 111 11.77 6.64 -8.69
C ALA A 111 11.85 6.47 -7.17
N GLY A 112 12.70 5.57 -6.70
CA GLY A 112 12.75 5.22 -5.29
C GLY A 112 13.82 4.20 -4.93
N LYS A 113 13.77 3.74 -3.68
CA LYS A 113 14.74 2.76 -3.16
C LYS A 113 14.34 1.36 -3.56
N TRP A 114 15.26 0.62 -4.15
CA TRP A 114 15.09 -0.78 -4.48
C TRP A 114 15.42 -1.68 -3.28
N GLN A 115 14.42 -2.35 -2.69
CA GLN A 115 14.62 -3.12 -1.46
C GLN A 115 13.55 -4.17 -1.18
N PHE A 116 13.85 -5.11 -0.28
CA PHE A 116 12.85 -5.93 0.42
C PHE A 116 12.33 -5.25 1.68
N ILE A 117 11.05 -5.46 1.99
CA ILE A 117 10.44 -5.06 3.27
C ILE A 117 9.93 -6.28 4.02
N ALA A 118 9.74 -6.15 5.34
CA ALA A 118 9.40 -7.28 6.20
C ALA A 118 8.04 -7.92 5.89
N VAL A 119 7.12 -7.18 5.28
CA VAL A 119 5.70 -7.56 5.08
C VAL A 119 5.36 -7.94 3.64
N CYS A 120 6.33 -7.96 2.71
CA CYS A 120 6.11 -8.30 1.31
C CYS A 120 7.19 -9.28 0.85
N LYS A 121 6.81 -10.36 0.15
CA LYS A 121 7.77 -11.31 -0.42
C LYS A 121 8.46 -10.76 -1.66
N THR A 122 7.72 -10.01 -2.47
CA THR A 122 8.23 -9.35 -3.67
C THR A 122 9.07 -8.13 -3.27
N PRO A 123 10.23 -7.89 -3.91
CA PRO A 123 10.95 -6.65 -3.71
C PRO A 123 10.08 -5.45 -4.11
N VAL A 124 10.36 -4.29 -3.53
CA VAL A 124 9.56 -3.08 -3.70
C VAL A 124 10.42 -1.90 -4.12
N ILE A 125 9.80 -0.99 -4.87
CA ILE A 125 10.28 0.39 -4.97
C ILE A 125 9.65 1.17 -3.83
N SER A 126 10.48 1.64 -2.90
CA SER A 126 10.04 2.51 -1.80
C SER A 126 10.18 3.97 -2.19
N VAL A 127 9.04 4.65 -2.32
CA VAL A 127 8.93 6.05 -2.71
C VAL A 127 8.62 6.90 -1.49
N HIS A 128 9.56 7.78 -1.13
CA HIS A 128 9.46 8.66 0.02
C HIS A 128 8.89 10.03 -0.36
N ARG A 129 8.47 10.82 0.64
CA ARG A 129 8.11 12.23 0.43
C ARG A 129 9.36 13.08 0.24
N ASN A 130 9.48 13.75 -0.91
CA ASN A 130 10.58 14.67 -1.18
C ASN A 130 10.64 15.79 -0.15
N LEU A 131 11.86 16.18 0.24
CA LEU A 131 12.08 17.30 1.15
C LEU A 131 12.09 18.61 0.35
N THR A 132 10.97 19.31 0.38
CA THR A 132 10.87 20.71 -0.06
C THR A 132 10.51 21.61 1.11
N GLU A 133 10.71 22.91 1.00
CA GLU A 133 10.36 23.88 2.05
C GLU A 133 8.89 23.75 2.45
N LYS A 134 7.98 23.80 1.47
CA LYS A 134 6.54 23.60 1.66
C LYS A 134 6.20 22.27 2.36
N THR A 135 6.85 21.18 1.95
CA THR A 135 6.59 19.85 2.53
C THR A 135 7.08 19.78 3.98
N LEU A 136 8.22 20.40 4.27
CA LEU A 136 8.80 20.48 5.61
C LEU A 136 7.95 21.35 6.53
N GLU A 137 7.47 22.49 6.06
CA GLU A 137 6.59 23.39 6.81
C GLU A 137 5.30 22.69 7.20
N TYR A 138 4.61 22.07 6.23
CA TYR A 138 3.42 21.26 6.51
C TYR A 138 3.71 20.11 7.49
N TYR A 139 4.81 19.39 7.32
CA TYR A 139 5.20 18.32 8.24
C TYR A 139 5.37 18.81 9.69
N LYS A 140 5.85 20.04 9.89
CA LYS A 140 6.00 20.64 11.22
C LYS A 140 4.65 20.95 11.89
N THR A 141 3.58 21.22 11.14
CA THR A 141 2.26 21.51 11.71
C THR A 141 1.53 20.24 12.17
N LEU A 142 1.91 19.06 11.67
CA LEU A 142 1.26 17.79 12.00
C LEU A 142 1.55 17.31 13.43
N SER A 143 0.56 16.63 14.02
CA SER A 143 0.71 15.84 15.25
C SER A 143 1.69 14.67 15.06
N GLN A 144 2.15 14.04 16.14
CA GLN A 144 3.14 12.96 16.07
C GLN A 144 2.69 11.76 15.23
N ASP A 145 1.44 11.31 15.37
CA ASP A 145 0.92 10.17 14.61
C ASP A 145 0.73 10.52 13.13
N SER A 146 0.21 11.73 12.85
CA SER A 146 0.09 12.24 11.48
C SER A 146 1.46 12.41 10.82
N ARG A 147 2.50 12.79 11.56
CA ARG A 147 3.88 12.83 11.04
C ARG A 147 4.40 11.45 10.66
N LYS A 148 4.12 10.42 11.45
CA LYS A 148 4.52 9.04 11.12
C LYS A 148 3.86 8.59 9.83
N LEU A 149 2.56 8.82 9.68
CA LEU A 149 1.82 8.51 8.46
C LEU A 149 2.31 9.33 7.26
N PHE A 150 2.52 10.63 7.45
CA PHE A 150 2.96 11.54 6.38
C PHE A 150 4.36 11.21 5.85
N ALA A 151 5.30 10.88 6.74
CA ALA A 151 6.66 10.50 6.38
C ALA A 151 6.79 9.03 5.93
N GLY A 152 5.71 8.25 6.02
CA GLY A 152 5.65 6.88 5.55
C GLY A 152 5.98 6.80 4.06
N ALA A 153 6.77 5.79 3.69
CA ALA A 153 7.04 5.49 2.29
C ALA A 153 5.86 4.73 1.67
N LEU A 154 5.65 4.96 0.38
CA LEU A 154 4.85 4.09 -0.46
C LEU A 154 5.75 2.94 -0.93
N HIS A 155 5.32 1.69 -0.74
CA HIS A 155 6.07 0.51 -1.14
C HIS A 155 5.35 -0.18 -2.29
N LEU A 156 5.85 -0.03 -3.52
CA LEU A 156 5.27 -0.63 -4.72
C LEU A 156 5.94 -1.98 -5.02
N PRO A 157 5.24 -3.12 -4.90
CA PRO A 157 5.75 -4.42 -5.31
C PRO A 157 6.09 -4.44 -6.80
N LEU A 158 7.32 -4.84 -7.12
CA LEU A 158 7.83 -4.82 -8.48
C LEU A 158 8.53 -6.14 -8.82
N LEU A 159 8.17 -6.73 -9.96
CA LEU A 159 8.91 -7.82 -10.58
C LEU A 159 10.00 -7.24 -11.50
N TRP A 160 11.25 -7.58 -11.22
CA TRP A 160 12.41 -7.14 -11.98
C TRP A 160 13.53 -8.19 -11.89
N ASP A 161 13.44 -9.20 -12.73
CA ASP A 161 14.31 -10.39 -12.64
C ASP A 161 15.77 -10.08 -13.04
N SER A 162 15.97 -9.22 -14.02
CA SER A 162 17.29 -8.84 -14.55
C SER A 162 17.73 -7.45 -14.07
N ALA A 163 17.50 -7.14 -12.80
CA ALA A 163 17.93 -5.86 -12.23
C ALA A 163 19.46 -5.75 -12.26
N PRO A 164 20.04 -4.60 -12.68
CA PRO A 164 21.49 -4.40 -12.71
C PRO A 164 22.11 -4.31 -11.31
N VAL A 165 21.27 -4.13 -10.28
CA VAL A 165 21.66 -4.08 -8.87
C VAL A 165 20.65 -4.87 -8.04
N GLU A 166 21.12 -5.54 -6.99
CA GLU A 166 20.25 -6.30 -6.11
C GLU A 166 19.38 -5.39 -5.22
N PRO A 167 18.14 -5.79 -4.91
CA PRO A 167 17.33 -5.09 -3.92
C PRO A 167 17.94 -5.20 -2.54
N PHE A 168 18.12 -4.05 -1.88
CA PHE A 168 18.60 -4.00 -0.50
C PHE A 168 17.77 -4.88 0.43
N ARG A 169 18.44 -5.67 1.28
CA ARG A 169 17.78 -6.50 2.29
C ARG A 169 18.35 -6.21 3.66
N PHE A 170 17.53 -5.62 4.52
CA PHE A 170 17.93 -5.34 5.90
C PHE A 170 18.18 -6.64 6.68
N ASN A 171 19.34 -6.74 7.33
CA ASN A 171 19.71 -7.85 8.19
C ASN A 171 19.87 -7.38 9.64
N ARG A 172 18.95 -7.79 10.52
CA ARG A 172 18.98 -7.40 11.95
C ARG A 172 20.23 -7.82 12.72
N LYS A 173 21.00 -8.78 12.20
CA LYS A 173 22.18 -9.32 12.88
C LYS A 173 23.47 -8.55 12.55
N LEU A 174 23.44 -7.70 11.53
CA LEU A 174 24.59 -6.94 11.07
C LEU A 174 24.52 -5.51 11.60
N GLU A 175 25.67 -4.93 11.90
CA GLU A 175 25.75 -3.50 12.21
C GLU A 175 25.49 -2.66 10.95
N LYS A 176 25.31 -1.35 11.12
CA LYS A 176 24.86 -0.47 10.03
C LYS A 176 25.88 -0.41 8.88
N GLU A 177 27.16 -0.40 9.21
CA GLU A 177 28.28 -0.35 8.28
C GLU A 177 28.47 -1.66 7.50
N GLU A 178 27.95 -2.77 8.05
CA GLU A 178 27.98 -4.10 7.44
C GLU A 178 26.70 -4.42 6.66
N GLN A 179 25.70 -3.54 6.69
CA GLN A 179 24.51 -3.68 5.85
C GLN A 179 24.90 -3.52 4.38
N GLY A 180 24.19 -4.22 3.50
CA GLY A 180 24.31 -4.00 2.06
C GLY A 180 23.95 -2.56 1.66
N GLU A 181 24.34 -2.19 0.44
CA GLU A 181 24.03 -0.86 -0.09
C GLU A 181 22.56 -0.73 -0.48
N THR A 182 22.02 0.48 -0.34
CA THR A 182 20.68 0.82 -0.82
C THR A 182 20.79 1.63 -2.10
N PHE A 183 20.27 1.08 -3.19
CA PHE A 183 20.21 1.77 -4.47
C PHE A 183 18.92 2.58 -4.63
N PHE A 184 19.08 3.80 -5.11
CA PHE A 184 18.03 4.58 -5.76
C PHE A 184 17.99 4.21 -7.24
N VAL A 185 16.80 3.90 -7.73
CA VAL A 185 16.56 3.51 -9.12
C VAL A 185 15.44 4.36 -9.70
N GLN A 186 15.53 4.61 -11.00
CA GLN A 186 14.53 5.32 -11.79
C GLN A 186 14.15 4.45 -12.97
N ILE A 187 12.86 4.09 -13.05
CA ILE A 187 12.36 3.13 -14.02
C ILE A 187 11.03 3.58 -14.59
N LYS A 188 10.71 3.06 -15.77
CA LYS A 188 9.34 2.87 -16.23
C LYS A 188 8.90 1.46 -15.84
N ALA A 189 7.68 1.34 -15.38
CA ALA A 189 7.08 0.07 -14.98
C ALA A 189 5.63 0.00 -15.45
N LYS A 190 5.17 -1.20 -15.76
CA LYS A 190 3.78 -1.48 -16.14
C LYS A 190 3.03 -2.12 -14.99
N PHE A 191 1.85 -1.61 -14.68
CA PHE A 191 0.94 -2.20 -13.69
C PHE A 191 0.15 -3.34 -14.33
N PHE A 192 0.06 -4.46 -13.61
CA PHE A 192 -0.69 -5.66 -14.00
C PHE A 192 -1.85 -5.87 -13.02
N PRO A 193 -3.07 -5.43 -13.38
CA PRO A 193 -4.24 -5.56 -12.52
C PRO A 193 -4.56 -7.00 -12.11
N ASP A 194 -4.23 -8.00 -12.94
CA ASP A 194 -4.45 -9.42 -12.62
C ASP A 194 -3.77 -9.84 -11.32
N LYS A 195 -2.57 -9.33 -11.08
CA LYS A 195 -1.69 -9.75 -9.98
C LYS A 195 -1.53 -8.69 -8.91
N ASP A 196 -2.10 -7.50 -9.11
CA ASP A 196 -1.87 -6.32 -8.27
C ASP A 196 -0.39 -5.91 -8.19
N LEU A 197 0.41 -6.21 -9.21
CA LEU A 197 1.88 -5.99 -9.20
C LEU A 197 2.31 -5.02 -10.30
N PHE A 198 3.48 -4.43 -10.10
CA PHE A 198 4.20 -3.73 -11.16
C PHE A 198 5.24 -4.67 -11.75
N CYS A 199 5.51 -4.58 -13.04
CA CYS A 199 6.65 -5.21 -13.67
C CYS A 199 7.54 -4.14 -14.28
N PHE A 200 8.85 -4.34 -14.18
CA PHE A 200 9.84 -3.51 -14.83
C PHE A 200 9.63 -3.50 -16.34
N ASP A 201 9.78 -2.33 -16.95
CA ASP A 201 9.78 -2.15 -18.40
C ASP A 201 11.17 -1.66 -18.87
N SER A 202 11.61 -0.51 -18.35
CA SER A 202 12.86 0.12 -18.78
C SER A 202 13.49 0.99 -17.69
N LEU A 203 14.81 1.16 -17.76
CA LEU A 203 15.53 2.12 -16.93
C LEU A 203 15.34 3.53 -17.49
N THR A 204 15.04 4.50 -16.63
CA THR A 204 15.01 5.93 -16.99
C THR A 204 16.18 6.72 -16.40
N GLY A 205 16.99 6.06 -15.55
CA GLY A 205 18.23 6.59 -15.01
C GLY A 205 19.14 5.44 -14.52
N VAL A 206 20.44 5.71 -14.42
CA VAL A 206 21.40 4.75 -13.89
C VAL A 206 21.16 4.59 -12.38
N PRO A 207 21.15 3.36 -11.83
CA PRO A 207 21.08 3.15 -10.39
C PRO A 207 22.20 3.89 -9.65
N THR A 208 21.87 4.52 -8.52
CA THR A 208 22.86 5.26 -7.71
C THR A 208 22.70 4.91 -6.23
N THR A 209 23.76 5.07 -5.44
CA THR A 209 23.69 4.98 -3.98
C THR A 209 23.30 6.32 -3.33
N GLU A 210 23.34 7.40 -4.11
CA GLU A 210 22.94 8.74 -3.67
C GLU A 210 21.42 8.89 -3.61
N LEU A 211 20.89 9.00 -2.39
CA LEU A 211 19.46 9.18 -2.16
C LEU A 211 19.05 10.66 -2.22
N PRO A 212 17.95 11.00 -2.91
CA PRO A 212 17.34 12.33 -2.82
C PRO A 212 17.03 12.72 -1.38
N LYS A 213 16.95 14.02 -1.08
CA LYS A 213 16.50 14.47 0.24
C LYS A 213 15.00 14.16 0.42
N PHE A 214 14.66 13.51 1.54
CA PHE A 214 13.28 13.14 1.86
C PHE A 214 12.93 13.39 3.33
N ILE A 215 11.63 13.50 3.61
CA ILE A 215 11.10 13.66 4.96
C ILE A 215 11.35 12.37 5.76
N LYS A 216 12.20 12.46 6.79
CA LYS A 216 12.45 11.37 7.74
C LYS A 216 11.61 11.56 8.99
N PHE A 217 10.85 10.54 9.37
CA PHE A 217 10.20 10.53 10.67
C PHE A 217 11.24 10.47 11.78
N LYS A 218 11.15 11.39 12.74
CA LYS A 218 11.91 11.37 13.98
C LYS A 218 10.93 11.41 15.13
N LYS A 219 10.95 10.38 15.99
CA LYS A 219 10.22 10.44 17.26
C LYS A 219 10.79 11.62 18.05
N ARG A 220 9.94 12.53 18.51
CA ARG A 220 10.37 13.52 19.51
C ARG A 220 10.78 12.73 20.75
N LYS A 221 12.05 12.83 21.16
CA LYS A 221 12.43 12.42 22.51
C LYS A 221 11.66 13.36 23.43
N GLY A 222 10.68 12.86 24.19
CA GLY A 222 10.09 13.64 25.25
C GLY A 222 11.22 14.18 26.12
N LYS A 223 11.10 15.41 26.63
CA LYS A 223 11.81 15.77 27.85
C LYS A 223 11.43 14.65 28.83
N LYS A 224 12.38 13.80 29.20
CA LYS A 224 12.20 12.96 30.38
C LYS A 224 11.92 13.95 31.49
N ASP A 225 10.72 13.95 32.05
CA ASP A 225 10.53 14.49 33.38
C ASP A 225 11.57 13.79 34.25
N LYS A 226 12.49 14.59 34.81
CA LYS A 226 13.55 14.15 35.71
C LYS A 226 12.95 13.76 37.06
N ASN A 227 12.00 12.82 37.07
CA ASN A 227 11.43 12.21 38.26
C ASN A 227 10.98 10.79 37.92
N PHE A 228 11.92 9.95 37.49
CA PHE A 228 11.91 8.53 37.85
C PHE A 228 13.38 8.10 37.87
N SER A 229 13.86 7.95 39.10
CA SER A 229 15.21 7.54 39.46
C SER A 229 15.64 6.28 38.72
N GLU A 230 16.90 6.30 38.31
CA GLU A 230 17.67 5.13 37.95
C GLU A 230 17.64 4.09 39.08
N GLN A 231 17.17 2.89 38.77
CA GLN A 231 17.71 1.68 39.42
C GLN A 231 17.95 0.65 38.33
N LYS A 232 19.24 0.46 38.02
CA LYS A 232 19.73 -0.73 37.30
C LYS A 232 19.50 -1.95 38.21
N PRO A 233 18.94 -3.06 37.72
CA PRO A 233 18.95 -4.29 38.50
C PRO A 233 20.37 -4.88 38.48
N ASP A 234 20.98 -4.90 39.65
CA ASP A 234 22.26 -5.54 39.95
C ASP A 234 22.09 -7.07 39.87
N ILE A 235 22.97 -7.71 39.11
CA ILE A 235 23.02 -9.17 38.92
C ILE A 235 23.91 -9.70 40.04
N ASN A 236 23.35 -9.92 41.23
CA ASN A 236 23.89 -10.90 42.19
C ASN A 236 22.96 -11.09 43.40
N LYS A 237 22.61 -12.37 43.66
CA LYS A 237 22.05 -12.98 44.89
C LYS A 237 20.51 -12.99 45.11
N PRO A 238 19.97 -13.98 45.87
CA PRO A 238 19.28 -15.15 45.29
C PRO A 238 17.79 -15.28 45.66
N ALA A 239 17.12 -16.25 45.02
CA ALA A 239 15.68 -16.49 45.04
C ALA A 239 15.08 -16.93 46.39
N SER A 240 13.86 -16.44 46.69
CA SER A 240 12.65 -17.16 47.18
C SER A 240 11.67 -16.18 47.87
N PRO A 241 10.38 -16.52 48.15
CA PRO A 241 9.53 -17.61 47.66
C PRO A 241 8.17 -17.12 47.07
N LYS A 242 7.52 -18.00 46.29
CA LYS A 242 6.14 -17.83 45.75
C LYS A 242 5.08 -17.87 46.87
N PRO A 243 4.02 -17.05 46.81
CA PRO A 243 2.82 -17.26 47.63
C PRO A 243 1.95 -18.38 47.03
N LYS A 244 1.62 -19.38 47.85
CA LYS A 244 0.55 -20.36 47.62
C LYS A 244 -0.78 -19.73 48.02
N LEU A 245 -1.84 -19.92 47.23
CA LEU A 245 -3.20 -20.05 47.79
C LEU A 245 -3.94 -21.21 47.11
N LYS A 246 -4.70 -21.93 47.93
CA LYS A 246 -5.13 -23.32 47.79
C LYS A 246 -6.41 -23.49 46.97
N SER A 247 -6.52 -24.68 46.39
CA SER A 247 -7.68 -25.37 45.82
C SER A 247 -8.75 -25.79 46.84
N LYS A 248 -9.99 -25.99 46.36
CA LYS A 248 -10.89 -27.12 46.71
C LYS A 248 -11.67 -27.50 45.42
N HIS A 249 -11.37 -28.66 44.81
CA HIS A 249 -12.14 -29.93 44.86
C HIS A 249 -13.53 -29.81 44.21
N GLY A 250 -13.99 -30.65 43.27
CA GLY A 250 -13.48 -31.90 42.70
C GLY A 250 -14.67 -32.68 42.07
N ALA A 251 -14.35 -33.80 41.39
CA ALA A 251 -15.23 -34.81 40.75
C ALA A 251 -15.48 -34.56 39.23
N GLU A 252 -14.74 -35.15 38.27
CA GLU A 252 -14.47 -36.56 37.88
C GLU A 252 -15.51 -37.14 36.90
N LEU A 253 -14.98 -37.92 35.94
CA LEU A 253 -15.60 -38.86 34.97
C LEU A 253 -15.91 -38.37 33.54
N SER A 254 -15.17 -38.99 32.62
CA SER A 254 -15.27 -39.06 31.15
C SER A 254 -16.41 -40.04 30.72
N PRO A 255 -16.44 -40.57 29.47
CA PRO A 255 -16.68 -40.00 28.14
C PRO A 255 -17.94 -40.65 27.46
N ASN A 256 -18.41 -40.15 26.31
CA ASN A 256 -19.05 -40.88 25.18
C ASN A 256 -19.81 -39.88 24.27
N THR A 257 -19.56 -39.79 22.96
CA THR A 257 -19.99 -40.64 21.81
C THR A 257 -21.35 -40.22 21.25
N GLU A 258 -21.48 -40.33 19.91
CA GLU A 258 -22.66 -40.16 19.03
C GLU A 258 -22.75 -38.76 18.38
N THR A 259 -22.37 -38.58 17.10
CA THR A 259 -22.94 -39.10 15.84
C THR A 259 -24.39 -38.68 15.66
N GLU A 260 -24.66 -37.69 14.83
CA GLU A 260 -25.88 -37.70 14.02
C GLU A 260 -25.74 -36.91 12.72
N THR A 261 -25.92 -37.66 11.64
CA THR A 261 -26.05 -37.27 10.24
C THR A 261 -27.48 -36.82 10.00
N ILE A 262 -27.72 -35.67 9.37
CA ILE A 262 -28.94 -35.46 8.59
C ILE A 262 -28.58 -34.80 7.26
N GLN A 263 -28.60 -35.63 6.21
CA GLN A 263 -28.96 -35.21 4.86
C GLN A 263 -30.50 -35.15 4.77
N ALA A 264 -31.03 -34.14 4.10
CA ALA A 264 -32.28 -34.26 3.34
C ALA A 264 -32.27 -33.25 2.19
N GLU A 265 -32.11 -33.79 0.98
CA GLU A 265 -32.46 -33.13 -0.28
C GLU A 265 -33.98 -32.88 -0.35
N LEU A 266 -34.40 -31.87 -1.09
CA LEU A 266 -35.43 -32.00 -2.13
C LEU A 266 -35.36 -30.80 -3.09
N LYS A 267 -35.31 -31.13 -4.39
CA LYS A 267 -35.10 -30.29 -5.58
C LYS A 267 -36.45 -29.66 -6.06
N PRO A 268 -36.58 -29.27 -7.34
CA PRO A 268 -36.46 -27.92 -7.87
C PRO A 268 -37.82 -27.38 -8.34
N ASN A 269 -37.91 -26.09 -8.67
CA ASN A 269 -39.02 -25.63 -9.52
C ASN A 269 -38.48 -24.91 -10.75
N THR A 270 -38.75 -25.54 -11.89
CA THR A 270 -38.61 -25.03 -13.24
C THR A 270 -39.85 -24.20 -13.55
N GLU A 271 -39.69 -22.99 -14.06
CA GLU A 271 -40.67 -22.46 -15.00
C GLU A 271 -39.97 -21.59 -16.05
N THR A 272 -40.06 -22.08 -17.28
CA THR A 272 -39.64 -21.48 -18.53
C THR A 272 -40.81 -20.66 -19.06
N ILE A 273 -40.60 -19.37 -19.37
CA ILE A 273 -41.44 -18.65 -20.33
C ILE A 273 -40.51 -17.94 -21.32
N LEU A 274 -40.50 -18.49 -22.53
CA LEU A 274 -40.07 -17.86 -23.78
C LEU A 274 -41.19 -16.95 -24.27
N LEU A 275 -40.86 -15.75 -24.74
CA LEU A 275 -41.57 -15.05 -25.83
C LEU A 275 -40.58 -14.05 -26.45
N GLU A 276 -40.17 -14.32 -27.69
CA GLU A 276 -39.58 -13.33 -28.61
C GLU A 276 -40.71 -12.60 -29.40
N PRO A 277 -40.45 -11.83 -30.48
CA PRO A 277 -40.39 -10.38 -30.47
C PRO A 277 -41.51 -9.74 -31.33
N SER A 278 -41.58 -8.41 -31.33
CA SER A 278 -42.22 -7.58 -32.35
C SER A 278 -41.45 -6.28 -32.52
#